data_AF-K3YD91-F1
#
_entry.id   AF-K3YD91-F1
#
_cell.length_a   1.000
_cell.length_b   1.000
_cell.length_c   1.000
_cell.angle_alpha   90.00
_cell.angle_beta   90.00
_cell.angle_gamma   90.00
#
_symmetry.space_group_name_H-M   'P 1'
#
loop_
_entity.id
_entity.type
_entity.pdbx_description
1 polymer ?
#
loop_
_entity_poly.entity_id
_entity_poly.type
_entity_poly.pdbx_seq_one_letter_code
_entity_poly.pdbx_strand_id
1 'polypeptide(L)'
;LDNLDRQRASIEERKDAVKKKKKEMQKAERMLSMCVSVTNIMPNFEDQDKISGYIVDRSGKKLEKFEFEKTTPPVEICDKLWKKI
;
A
#
# COMPACT_ATOMS: atom_id res chain seq x y z
N LEU A 1 -18.78 40.49 -8.08
CA LEU A 1 -18.47 39.88 -6.77
C LEU A 1 -18.66 38.37 -6.82
N ASP A 2 -19.83 37.86 -7.25
CA ASP A 2 -20.14 36.42 -7.36
C ASP A 2 -19.10 35.50 -8.02
N ASN A 3 -18.43 35.95 -9.09
CA ASN A 3 -17.45 35.10 -9.78
C ASN A 3 -16.20 34.85 -8.93
N LEU A 4 -15.73 35.87 -8.19
CA LEU A 4 -14.54 35.75 -7.34
C LEU A 4 -14.83 34.87 -6.11
N ASP A 5 -16.02 35.00 -5.52
CA ASP A 5 -16.44 34.17 -4.38
C ASP A 5 -16.60 32.70 -4.80
N ARG A 6 -17.17 32.45 -5.98
CA ARG A 6 -17.25 31.09 -6.55
C ARG A 6 -15.88 30.49 -6.83
N GLN A 7 -14.95 31.27 -7.36
CA GLN A 7 -13.56 30.83 -7.57
C GLN A 7 -12.87 30.52 -6.23
N ARG A 8 -13.08 31.36 -5.21
CA ARG A 8 -12.54 31.16 -3.88
C ARG A 8 -13.05 29.87 -3.24
N ALA A 9 -14.35 29.60 -3.32
CA ALA A 9 -14.95 28.35 -2.85
C ALA A 9 -14.34 27.13 -3.58
N SER A 10 -14.23 27.20 -4.92
CA SER A 10 -13.62 26.13 -5.73
C SER A 10 -12.15 25.86 -5.36
N ILE A 11 -11.37 26.91 -5.07
CA ILE A 11 -9.98 26.77 -4.62
C ILE A 11 -9.92 26.10 -3.26
N GLU A 12 -10.79 26.47 -2.32
CA GLU A 12 -10.78 25.90 -0.97
C GLU A 12 -11.19 24.42 -0.99
N GLU A 13 -12.21 24.06 -1.77
CA GLU A 13 -12.60 22.65 -2.00
C GLU A 13 -11.43 21.81 -2.54
N ARG A 14 -10.68 22.34 -3.51
CA ARG A 14 -9.49 21.66 -4.06
C ARG A 14 -8.40 21.50 -3.00
N LYS A 15 -8.14 22.52 -2.18
CA LYS A 15 -7.17 22.42 -1.08
C LYS A 15 -7.57 21.34 -0.09
N ASP A 16 -8.83 21.28 0.29
CA ASP A 16 -9.32 20.29 1.24
C ASP A 16 -9.29 18.87 0.66
N ALA A 17 -9.61 18.70 -0.62
CA ALA A 17 -9.44 17.43 -1.32
C ALA A 17 -7.96 16.97 -1.32
N VAL A 18 -7.01 17.90 -1.54
CA VAL A 18 -5.57 17.60 -1.47
C VAL A 18 -5.13 17.22 -0.06
N LYS A 19 -5.57 17.97 0.97
CA LYS A 19 -5.27 17.64 2.38
C LYS A 19 -5.81 16.26 2.75
N LYS A 20 -7.03 15.93 2.33
CA LYS A 20 -7.66 14.62 2.56
C LYS A 20 -6.85 13.50 1.91
N LYS A 21 -6.53 13.62 0.62
CA LYS A 21 -5.70 12.62 -0.09
C LYS A 21 -4.34 12.42 0.58
N LYS A 22 -3.67 13.51 1.00
CA LYS A 22 -2.40 13.42 1.73
C LYS A 22 -2.54 12.64 3.03
N LYS A 23 -3.58 12.89 3.82
CA LYS A 23 -3.85 12.16 5.07
C LYS A 23 -4.11 10.68 4.82
N GLU A 24 -4.86 10.35 3.76
CA GLU A 24 -5.15 8.97 3.36
C GLU A 24 -3.89 8.23 2.90
N MET A 25 -3.04 8.86 2.08
CA MET A 25 -1.76 8.29 1.67
C MET A 25 -0.85 8.01 2.87
N GLN A 26 -0.70 8.98 3.78
CA GLN A 26 0.08 8.78 5.00
C GLN A 26 -0.47 7.66 5.89
N LYS A 27 -1.80 7.48 5.92
CA LYS A 27 -2.43 6.36 6.64
C LYS A 27 -2.09 5.03 5.97
N ALA A 28 -2.17 4.95 4.65
CA ALA A 28 -1.82 3.75 3.89
C ALA A 28 -0.34 3.38 4.06
N GLU A 29 0.57 4.36 3.97
CA GLU A 29 2.01 4.17 4.20
C GLU A 29 2.31 3.64 5.60
N ARG A 30 1.69 4.21 6.65
CA ARG A 30 1.86 3.72 8.04
C ARG A 30 1.35 2.29 8.20
N MET A 31 0.19 1.98 7.62
CA MET A 31 -0.37 0.63 7.68
C MET A 31 0.54 -0.38 6.97
N LEU A 32 1.05 -0.03 5.79
CA LEU A 32 2.00 -0.86 5.06
C LEU A 32 3.29 -1.07 5.86
N SER A 33 3.88 0.00 6.39
CA SER A 33 5.09 -0.06 7.21
C SER A 33 4.91 -0.94 8.45
N MET A 34 3.76 -0.82 9.14
CA MET A 34 3.42 -1.68 10.26
C MET A 34 3.36 -3.16 9.84
N CYS A 35 2.65 -3.48 8.75
CA CYS A 35 2.57 -4.85 8.26
C CYS A 35 3.95 -5.40 7.91
N VAL A 36 4.75 -4.67 7.13
CA VAL A 36 6.12 -5.05 6.74
C VAL A 36 7.01 -5.29 7.96
N SER A 37 6.87 -4.48 9.03
CA SER A 37 7.70 -4.64 10.24
C SER A 37 7.44 -5.94 11.01
N VAL A 38 6.25 -6.52 10.85
CA VAL A 38 5.85 -7.77 11.51
C VAL A 38 6.10 -8.95 10.59
N THR A 39 5.79 -8.81 9.31
CA THR A 39 5.82 -9.92 8.36
C THR A 39 7.11 -10.02 7.58
N ASN A 40 7.96 -8.99 7.60
CA ASN A 40 9.11 -8.89 6.70
C ASN A 40 8.74 -9.09 5.21
N ILE A 41 7.48 -8.82 4.83
CA ILE A 41 6.96 -9.02 3.47
C ILE A 41 6.62 -7.66 2.87
N MET A 42 7.24 -7.36 1.73
CA MET A 42 6.88 -6.24 0.86
C MET A 42 6.04 -6.74 -0.31
N PRO A 43 4.72 -6.43 -0.36
CA PRO A 43 3.88 -6.82 -1.49
C PRO A 43 4.25 -6.04 -2.76
N ASN A 44 4.06 -6.67 -3.91
CA ASN A 44 4.10 -6.01 -5.21
C ASN A 44 2.68 -5.58 -5.61
N PHE A 45 2.51 -4.30 -5.95
CA PHE A 45 1.21 -3.74 -6.36
C PHE A 45 1.10 -3.48 -7.87
N GLU A 46 2.19 -3.68 -8.63
CA GLU A 46 2.20 -3.44 -10.08
C GLU A 46 1.49 -4.55 -10.86
N ASP A 47 1.79 -5.80 -10.51
CA ASP A 47 1.16 -6.97 -11.11
C ASP A 47 -0.12 -7.30 -10.34
N GLN A 48 -1.25 -6.99 -10.95
CA GLN A 48 -2.55 -7.30 -10.37
C GLN A 48 -3.03 -8.69 -10.69
N ASP A 49 -2.39 -9.49 -11.55
CA ASP A 49 -2.87 -10.83 -11.92
C ASP A 49 -2.39 -11.90 -10.93
N LYS A 50 -1.32 -11.61 -10.20
CA LYS A 50 -0.67 -12.54 -9.26
C LYS A 50 -0.51 -11.96 -7.86
N ILE A 51 -0.37 -12.85 -6.89
CA ILE A 51 0.03 -12.47 -5.53
C ILE A 51 1.54 -12.59 -5.47
N SER A 52 2.24 -11.46 -5.55
CA SER A 52 3.71 -11.43 -5.60
C SER A 52 4.31 -10.38 -4.68
N GLY A 53 5.60 -10.50 -4.41
CA GLY A 53 6.32 -9.57 -3.55
C GLY A 53 7.72 -10.05 -3.19
N TYR A 54 8.27 -9.46 -2.14
CA TYR A 54 9.59 -9.77 -1.63
C TYR A 54 9.58 -10.02 -0.13
N ILE A 55 10.37 -10.99 0.33
CA ILE A 55 10.84 -11.05 1.71
C ILE A 55 11.94 -10.00 1.86
N VAL A 56 11.88 -9.18 2.90
CA VAL A 56 12.84 -8.11 3.20
C VAL A 56 13.50 -8.34 4.55
N ASP A 57 14.70 -7.79 4.76
CA ASP A 57 15.30 -7.73 6.09
C ASP A 57 14.80 -6.51 6.90
N ARG A 58 15.30 -6.35 8.13
CA ARG A 58 14.98 -5.22 9.01
C ARG A 58 15.37 -3.85 8.45
N SER A 59 16.30 -3.80 7.49
CA SER A 59 16.70 -2.58 6.78
C SER A 59 15.84 -2.31 5.54
N GLY A 60 14.91 -3.22 5.21
CA GLY A 60 14.09 -3.15 4.00
C GLY A 60 14.78 -3.70 2.76
N LYS A 61 15.95 -4.33 2.89
CA LYS A 61 16.67 -4.94 1.76
C LYS A 61 15.91 -6.18 1.29
N LYS A 62 15.64 -6.28 -0.01
CA LYS A 62 15.00 -7.44 -0.64
C LYS A 62 15.93 -8.66 -0.57
N LEU A 63 15.45 -9.75 0.01
CA LEU A 63 16.17 -11.00 0.18
C LEU A 63 15.70 -12.08 -0.81
N GLU A 64 14.38 -12.26 -0.91
CA GLU A 64 13.78 -13.32 -1.73
C GLU A 64 12.53 -12.79 -2.43
N LYS A 65 12.30 -13.14 -3.70
CA LYS A 65 11.03 -12.86 -4.41
C LYS A 65 10.08 -14.05 -4.23
N PHE A 66 8.79 -13.79 -4.02
CA PHE A 66 7.73 -14.81 -4.09
C PHE A 66 6.66 -14.44 -5.11
N GLU A 67 5.95 -15.44 -5.62
CA GLU A 67 4.87 -15.30 -6.58
C GLU A 67 3.91 -16.50 -6.46
N PHE A 68 2.62 -16.22 -6.44
CA PHE A 68 1.54 -17.20 -6.37
C PHE A 68 0.42 -16.81 -7.34
N GLU A 69 -0.18 -17.81 -7.97
CA GLU A 69 -1.40 -17.61 -8.76
C GLU A 69 -2.56 -17.27 -7.83
N LYS A 70 -3.44 -16.36 -8.26
CA LYS A 70 -4.65 -15.99 -7.49
C LYS A 70 -5.61 -17.14 -7.26
N THR A 71 -5.52 -18.19 -8.06
CA THR A 71 -6.30 -19.42 -7.90
C THR A 71 -5.80 -20.29 -6.75
N THR A 72 -4.59 -20.04 -6.24
CA THR A 72 -4.03 -20.77 -5.09
C THR A 72 -4.85 -20.43 -3.83
N PRO A 73 -5.26 -21.42 -3.03
CA PRO A 73 -6.02 -21.18 -1.81
C PRO A 73 -5.28 -20.23 -0.84
N PRO A 74 -5.95 -19.22 -0.26
CA PRO A 74 -5.31 -18.26 0.64
C PRO A 74 -4.58 -18.89 1.82
N VAL A 75 -5.14 -19.96 2.39
CA VAL A 75 -4.51 -20.69 3.51
C VAL A 75 -3.15 -21.30 3.11
N GLU A 76 -3.04 -21.82 1.89
CA GLU A 76 -1.80 -22.41 1.40
C GLU A 76 -0.74 -21.34 1.13
N ILE A 77 -1.15 -20.18 0.59
CA ILE A 77 -0.26 -19.03 0.41
C ILE A 77 0.24 -18.54 1.77
N CYS A 78 -0.67 -18.34 2.73
CA CYS A 78 -0.33 -17.90 4.08
C CYS A 78 0.65 -18.86 4.76
N ASP A 79 0.39 -20.17 4.73
CA ASP A 79 1.27 -21.17 5.32
C ASP A 79 2.67 -21.15 4.69
N LYS A 80 2.76 -21.00 3.37
CA LYS A 80 4.05 -20.92 2.66
C LYS A 80 4.80 -19.64 3.01
N LEU A 81 4.12 -18.51 3.15
CA LEU A 81 4.72 -17.23 3.52
C LEU A 81 5.17 -17.22 4.98
N TRP A 82 4.34 -17.70 5.91
CA TRP A 82 4.68 -17.72 7.33
C TRP A 82 5.87 -18.63 7.66
N LYS A 83 6.11 -19.68 6.88
CA LYS A 83 7.31 -20.53 7.02
C LYS A 83 8.62 -19.84 6.63
N LYS A 84 8.56 -18.67 5.98
CA LYS A 84 9.72 -17.89 5.53
C LYS A 84 10.10 -16.75 6.49
N ILE A 85 9.29 -16.52 7.52
CA ILE A 85 9.44 -15.45 8.52
C ILE A 85 10.00 -16.09 9.79
#